data_AF-B9A7T8-F1
#
_entry.id   AF-B9A7T8-F1
#
_cell.length_a   1.000
_cell.length_b   1.000
_cell.length_c   1.000
_cell.angle_alpha   90.00
_cell.angle_beta   90.00
_cell.angle_gamma   90.00
#
_symmetry.space_group_name_H-M   'P 1'
#
loop_
_entity.id
_entity.type
_entity.pdbx_description
1 polymer ?
#
loop_
_entity_poly.entity_id
_entity_poly.type
_entity_poly.pdbx_seq_one_letter_code
_entity_poly.pdbx_strand_id
1 'polypeptide(L)'
;MRFLVGFLVALSLIALVPQCTGQGVQDLIPALVQRIVGLWHSDEVEFMGHSCRYSQRPTFYRWELYFRGSMWCPGWAPFTGRSMTRSPSGAVEHATRDFVEKALQRNLITEDDARIWLED
;
A
#
# COMPACT_ATOMS: atom_id res chain seq x y z
N MET A 1 -47.38 -14.78 -31.25
CA MET A 1 -46.47 -13.71 -30.76
C MET A 1 -46.68 -13.40 -29.27
N ARG A 2 -46.78 -14.41 -28.39
CA ARG A 2 -46.95 -14.25 -26.92
C ARG A 2 -45.96 -15.09 -26.10
N PHE A 3 -44.93 -15.64 -26.74
CA PHE A 3 -43.91 -16.46 -26.09
C PHE A 3 -42.48 -15.88 -26.18
N LEU A 4 -42.27 -14.84 -27.01
CA LEU A 4 -40.95 -14.21 -27.17
C LEU A 4 -40.68 -13.08 -26.16
N VAL A 5 -41.72 -12.55 -25.50
CA VAL A 5 -41.57 -11.41 -24.58
C VAL A 5 -41.14 -11.86 -23.18
N GLY A 6 -41.46 -13.10 -22.78
CA GLY A 6 -41.13 -13.61 -21.45
C GLY A 6 -39.66 -13.99 -21.24
N PHE A 7 -38.94 -14.34 -22.32
CA PHE A 7 -37.57 -14.86 -22.21
C PHE A 7 -36.51 -13.75 -22.17
N LEU A 8 -36.83 -12.54 -22.66
CA LEU A 8 -35.89 -11.41 -22.70
C LEU A 8 -35.78 -10.64 -21.37
N VAL A 9 -36.73 -10.81 -20.46
CA VAL A 9 -36.71 -10.11 -19.15
C VAL A 9 -35.89 -10.86 -18.10
N ALA A 10 -35.61 -12.15 -18.31
CA ALA A 10 -34.85 -12.97 -17.35
C ALA A 10 -33.31 -12.79 -17.46
N LEU A 11 -32.79 -12.23 -18.57
CA LEU A 11 -31.35 -12.09 -18.79
C LEU A 11 -30.75 -10.74 -18.34
N SER A 12 -31.58 -9.76 -17.95
CA SER A 12 -31.12 -8.42 -17.58
C SER A 12 -30.80 -8.24 -16.08
N LEU A 13 -30.97 -9.28 -15.26
CA LEU A 13 -30.82 -9.19 -13.79
C LEU A 13 -29.43 -9.58 -13.24
N ILE A 14 -28.46 -9.95 -14.09
CA ILE A 14 -27.12 -10.37 -13.63
C ILE A 14 -26.13 -9.17 -13.51
N ALA A 15 -26.50 -7.97 -13.95
CA ALA A 15 -25.58 -6.82 -13.98
C ALA A 15 -25.63 -5.88 -12.76
N LEU A 16 -26.24 -6.30 -11.66
CA LEU A 16 -26.20 -5.59 -10.37
C LEU A 16 -25.40 -6.41 -9.35
N VAL A 17 -24.19 -6.82 -9.72
CA VAL A 17 -23.16 -7.04 -8.70
C VAL A 17 -22.83 -5.65 -8.15
N PRO A 18 -23.12 -5.35 -6.88
CA PRO A 18 -22.50 -4.21 -6.23
C PRO A 18 -21.00 -4.46 -6.37
N GLN A 19 -20.26 -3.49 -6.92
CA GLN A 19 -18.81 -3.54 -6.87
C GLN A 19 -18.46 -3.66 -5.38
N CYS A 20 -17.91 -4.81 -5.01
CA CYS A 20 -17.70 -5.19 -3.62
C CYS A 20 -16.98 -4.06 -2.88
N THR A 21 -17.49 -3.75 -1.70
CA THR A 21 -16.86 -2.94 -0.65
C THR A 21 -15.39 -3.31 -0.49
N GLY A 22 -14.50 -2.50 -1.08
CA GLY A 22 -13.04 -2.67 -1.00
C GLY A 22 -12.26 -1.39 -1.26
N GLN A 23 -12.92 -0.22 -1.19
CA GLN A 23 -12.31 1.08 -1.50
C GLN A 23 -11.84 1.84 -0.25
N GLY A 24 -12.34 1.51 0.95
CA GLY A 24 -12.19 2.36 2.14
C GLY A 24 -10.75 2.71 2.52
N VAL A 25 -9.86 1.71 2.59
CA VAL A 25 -8.47 1.94 3.05
C VAL A 25 -7.42 1.87 1.95
N GLN A 26 -7.72 1.15 0.85
CA GLN A 26 -6.81 1.05 -0.29
C GLN A 26 -6.58 2.41 -0.95
N ASP A 27 -7.60 3.27 -0.93
CA ASP A 27 -7.53 4.63 -1.48
C ASP A 27 -6.62 5.57 -0.63
N LEU A 28 -6.36 5.22 0.63
CA LEU A 28 -5.47 5.98 1.53
C LEU A 28 -3.99 5.63 1.36
N ILE A 29 -3.67 4.46 0.79
CA ILE A 29 -2.29 3.98 0.65
C ILE A 29 -1.40 5.00 -0.09
N PRO A 30 -1.80 5.58 -1.24
CA PRO A 30 -0.97 6.56 -1.93
C PRO A 30 -0.65 7.77 -1.05
N ALA A 31 -1.62 8.29 -0.30
CA ALA A 31 -1.43 9.45 0.59
C ALA A 31 -0.49 9.11 1.75
N LEU A 32 -0.70 7.96 2.41
CA LEU A 32 0.18 7.47 3.48
C LEU A 32 1.62 7.34 3.00
N VAL A 33 1.81 6.68 1.85
CA VAL A 33 3.14 6.46 1.28
C VAL A 33 3.82 7.78 0.97
N GLN A 34 3.13 8.72 0.32
CA GLN A 34 3.72 10.01 -0.03
C GLN A 34 4.09 10.82 1.21
N ARG A 35 3.24 10.84 2.24
CA ARG A 35 3.53 11.52 3.50
C ARG A 35 4.74 10.90 4.20
N ILE A 36 4.78 9.58 4.39
CA ILE A 36 5.92 8.89 5.02
C ILE A 36 7.20 9.10 4.19
N VAL A 37 7.11 9.02 2.86
CA VAL A 37 8.26 9.24 1.97
C VAL A 37 8.82 10.66 2.14
N GLY A 38 7.95 11.65 2.26
CA GLY A 38 8.32 13.03 2.53
C GLY A 38 9.04 13.24 3.86
N LEU A 39 8.81 12.35 4.85
CA LEU A 39 9.48 12.42 6.16
C LEU A 39 10.89 11.83 6.16
N TRP A 40 11.26 11.00 5.18
CA TRP A 40 12.61 10.41 5.11
C TRP A 40 13.65 11.47 4.74
N HIS A 41 14.14 12.18 5.75
CA HIS A 41 15.33 13.04 5.67
C HIS A 41 16.57 12.37 6.28
N SER A 42 16.36 11.38 7.13
CA SER A 42 17.37 10.51 7.73
C SER A 42 16.95 9.04 7.57
N ASP A 43 17.68 8.12 8.21
CA ASP A 43 17.35 6.69 8.25
C ASP A 43 16.25 6.34 9.26
N GLU A 44 15.66 7.33 9.95
CA GLU A 44 14.66 7.16 10.99
C GLU A 44 13.51 8.17 10.84
N VAL A 45 12.27 7.71 10.93
CA VAL A 45 11.05 8.53 10.93
C VAL A 45 10.05 8.00 11.94
N GLU A 46 9.14 8.85 12.36
CA GLU A 46 8.00 8.44 13.17
C GLU A 46 6.79 8.13 12.28
N PHE A 47 6.21 6.95 12.48
CA PHE A 47 4.97 6.54 11.81
C PHE A 47 4.06 5.87 12.84
N MET A 48 2.83 6.37 12.98
CA MET A 48 1.85 5.90 13.97
C MET A 48 2.36 5.91 15.42
N GLY A 49 3.16 6.91 15.80
CA GLY A 49 3.75 6.98 17.15
C GLY A 49 4.91 6.02 17.38
N HIS A 50 5.40 5.35 16.33
CA HIS A 50 6.49 4.39 16.41
C HIS A 50 7.69 4.82 15.58
N SER A 51 8.90 4.63 16.12
CA SER A 51 10.14 4.81 15.37
C SER A 51 10.28 3.72 14.31
N CYS A 52 10.42 4.16 13.07
CA CYS A 52 10.61 3.34 11.89
C CYS A 52 11.93 3.69 11.22
N ARG A 53 12.57 2.70 10.62
CA ARG A 53 13.87 2.84 9.97
C ARG A 53 13.80 2.44 8.51
N TYR A 54 14.62 3.08 7.70
CA TYR A 54 14.82 2.75 6.29
C TYR A 54 16.29 2.49 6.00
N SER A 55 16.57 1.49 5.18
CA SER A 55 17.88 1.28 4.59
C SER A 55 17.79 0.98 3.11
N GLN A 56 18.80 1.43 2.38
CA GLN A 56 18.94 1.19 0.96
C GLN A 56 20.33 0.69 0.64
N ARG A 57 20.43 -0.28 -0.26
CA ARG A 57 21.72 -0.74 -0.80
C ARG A 57 21.68 -0.83 -2.32
N PRO A 58 22.65 -0.24 -3.03
CA PRO A 58 22.83 -0.53 -4.45
C PRO A 58 23.22 -2.00 -4.64
N THR A 59 22.76 -2.62 -5.72
CA THR A 59 23.02 -4.01 -6.06
C THR A 59 23.07 -4.15 -7.57
N PHE A 60 24.12 -4.80 -8.08
CA PHE A 60 24.18 -5.18 -9.48
C PHE A 60 23.43 -6.50 -9.70
N TYR A 61 22.48 -6.50 -10.64
CA TYR A 61 21.73 -7.69 -11.02
C TYR A 61 21.59 -7.71 -12.54
N ARG A 62 21.97 -8.84 -13.18
CA ARG A 62 21.97 -8.99 -14.65
C ARG A 62 22.63 -7.81 -15.38
N TRP A 63 23.78 -7.35 -14.87
CA TRP A 63 24.55 -6.23 -15.42
C TRP A 63 23.88 -4.86 -15.34
N GLU A 64 22.81 -4.72 -14.57
CA GLU A 64 22.13 -3.45 -14.32
C GLU A 64 22.21 -3.06 -12.85
N LEU A 65 22.19 -1.76 -12.58
CA LEU A 65 22.15 -1.21 -11.22
C LEU A 65 20.71 -1.16 -10.70
N TYR A 66 20.48 -1.81 -9.56
CA TYR A 66 19.24 -1.76 -8.80
C TYR A 66 19.49 -1.21 -7.40
N PHE A 67 18.44 -0.70 -6.77
CA PHE A 67 18.42 -0.25 -5.39
C PHE A 67 17.45 -1.12 -4.60
N ARG A 68 17.97 -1.82 -3.60
CA ARG A 68 17.17 -2.63 -2.68
C ARG A 68 16.84 -1.79 -1.45
N GLY A 69 15.56 -1.44 -1.29
CA GLY A 69 15.05 -0.71 -0.13
C GLY A 69 14.47 -1.65 0.93
N SER A 70 14.56 -1.26 2.19
CA SER A 70 13.94 -1.98 3.31
C SER A 70 13.47 -0.99 4.37
N MET A 71 12.19 -1.05 4.74
CA MET A 71 11.57 -0.28 5.83
C MET A 71 11.10 -1.23 6.93
N TRP A 72 11.38 -0.92 8.20
CA TRP A 72 10.90 -1.70 9.35
C TRP A 72 10.70 -0.80 10.57
N CYS A 73 9.84 -1.21 11.50
CA CYS A 73 9.58 -0.47 12.73
C CYS A 73 9.83 -1.42 13.93
N PRO A 74 11.03 -1.36 14.55
CA PRO A 74 11.41 -2.25 15.64
C PRO A 74 10.41 -2.23 16.80
N GLY A 75 10.04 -3.41 17.31
CA GLY A 75 9.12 -3.54 18.44
C GLY A 75 7.64 -3.31 18.10
N TRP A 76 7.32 -2.75 16.93
CA TRP A 76 5.94 -2.52 16.51
C TRP A 76 5.46 -3.53 15.45
N ALA A 77 6.20 -3.66 14.34
CA ALA A 77 5.83 -4.54 13.25
C ALA A 77 6.82 -5.72 13.12
N PRO A 78 6.37 -6.99 13.21
CA PRO A 78 7.25 -8.16 13.07
C PRO A 78 7.63 -8.46 11.61
N PHE A 79 7.56 -7.46 10.73
CA PHE A 79 7.77 -7.59 9.29
C PHE A 79 8.47 -6.37 8.71
N THR A 80 8.91 -6.50 7.46
CA THR A 80 9.66 -5.48 6.74
C THR A 80 8.99 -5.21 5.40
N GLY A 81 8.90 -3.94 5.03
CA GLY A 81 8.60 -3.48 3.69
C GLY A 81 9.85 -3.55 2.82
N ARG A 82 9.77 -4.08 1.60
CA ARG A 82 10.91 -4.37 0.73
C ARG A 82 10.65 -3.88 -0.67
N SER A 83 11.70 -3.46 -1.34
CA SER A 83 11.66 -3.10 -2.75
C SER A 83 12.96 -3.47 -3.46
N MET A 84 12.87 -3.57 -4.78
CA MET A 84 14.02 -3.64 -5.67
C MET A 84 13.65 -2.92 -6.96
N THR A 85 14.21 -1.73 -7.18
CA THR A 85 13.87 -0.89 -8.34
C THR A 85 15.16 -0.36 -8.98
N ARG A 86 15.05 0.24 -10.17
CA ARG A 86 16.18 0.94 -10.82
C ARG A 86 16.36 2.38 -10.34
N SER A 87 15.51 2.86 -9.43
CA SER A 87 15.50 4.24 -8.95
C SER A 87 15.72 4.30 -7.43
N PRO A 88 16.66 5.11 -6.91
CA PRO A 88 16.82 5.31 -5.48
C PRO A 88 15.52 5.79 -4.80
N SER A 89 14.86 6.81 -5.35
CA SER A 89 13.61 7.33 -4.80
C SER A 89 12.46 6.32 -4.94
N GLY A 90 12.43 5.57 -6.05
CA GLY A 90 11.47 4.49 -6.21
C GLY A 90 11.67 3.35 -5.20
N ALA A 91 12.91 3.10 -4.76
CA ALA A 91 13.18 2.06 -3.76
C ALA A 91 12.58 2.43 -2.40
N VAL A 92 12.71 3.69 -1.94
CA VAL A 92 12.09 4.12 -0.68
C VAL A 92 10.56 4.13 -0.77
N GLU A 93 10.01 4.63 -1.87
CA GLU A 93 8.56 4.66 -2.08
C GLU A 93 7.95 3.26 -2.09
N HIS A 94 8.53 2.33 -2.87
CA HIS A 94 7.99 0.98 -2.98
C HIS A 94 8.17 0.17 -1.68
N ALA A 95 9.27 0.37 -0.94
CA ALA A 95 9.47 -0.32 0.33
C ALA A 95 8.48 0.20 1.39
N THR A 96 8.22 1.51 1.39
CA THR A 96 7.22 2.14 2.26
C THR A 96 5.82 1.63 1.93
N ARG A 97 5.46 1.58 0.63
CA ARG A 97 4.19 1.02 0.17
C ARG A 97 3.98 -0.43 0.60
N ASP A 98 4.97 -1.28 0.37
CA ASP A 98 4.91 -2.69 0.77
C ASP A 98 4.79 -2.84 2.30
N PHE A 99 5.40 -1.95 3.10
CA PHE A 99 5.19 -1.93 4.55
C PHE A 99 3.74 -1.57 4.92
N VAL A 100 3.21 -0.47 4.37
CA VAL A 100 1.85 0.03 4.64
C VAL A 100 0.80 -1.01 4.24
N GLU A 101 0.94 -1.61 3.06
CA GLU A 101 0.05 -2.68 2.60
C GLU A 101 0.05 -3.88 3.56
N LYS A 102 1.23 -4.30 4.03
CA LYS A 102 1.35 -5.37 5.03
C LYS A 102 0.77 -5.00 6.38
N ALA A 103 0.89 -3.75 6.81
CA ALA A 103 0.31 -3.27 8.06
C ALA A 103 -1.21 -3.34 8.00
N LEU A 104 -1.81 -2.89 6.89
CA LEU A 104 -3.25 -2.99 6.63
C LEU A 104 -3.73 -4.43 6.56
N GLN A 105 -3.06 -5.28 5.78
CA GLN A 105 -3.42 -6.70 5.64
C GLN A 105 -3.36 -7.47 6.97
N ARG A 106 -2.55 -7.00 7.93
CA ARG A 106 -2.41 -7.60 9.25
C ARG A 106 -3.23 -6.90 10.33
N ASN A 107 -4.07 -5.93 9.98
CA ASN A 107 -4.82 -5.09 10.91
C ASN A 107 -3.92 -4.43 11.98
N LEU A 108 -2.68 -4.10 11.63
CA LEU A 108 -1.77 -3.34 12.51
C LEU A 108 -2.14 -1.85 12.53
N ILE A 109 -2.75 -1.39 11.43
CA ILE A 109 -3.35 -0.06 11.30
C ILE A 109 -4.75 -0.25 10.69
N THR A 110 -5.72 0.51 11.17
CA THR A 110 -7.07 0.58 10.60
C THR A 110 -7.21 1.74 9.62
N GLU A 111 -8.34 1.82 8.92
CA GLU A 111 -8.65 2.97 8.06
C GLU A 111 -8.75 4.27 8.87
N ASP A 112 -9.32 4.21 10.07
CA ASP A 112 -9.47 5.40 10.93
C ASP A 112 -8.13 5.86 11.48
N ASP A 113 -7.24 4.93 11.89
CA ASP A 113 -5.87 5.28 12.28
C ASP A 113 -5.13 5.98 11.13
N ALA A 114 -5.26 5.45 9.91
CA ALA A 114 -4.68 6.03 8.71
C ALA A 114 -5.20 7.44 8.42
N ARG A 115 -6.51 7.65 8.58
CA ARG A 115 -7.16 8.95 8.35
C ARG A 115 -6.70 9.99 9.37
N ILE A 116 -6.72 9.64 10.65
CA ILE A 116 -6.27 10.50 11.75
C ILE A 116 -4.82 10.93 11.52
N TRP A 117 -3.94 9.96 11.26
CA TRP A 117 -2.52 10.26 11.06
C TRP A 117 -2.24 11.11 9.81
N LEU A 118 -3.08 11.03 8.78
CA LEU A 118 -2.98 11.88 7.59
C LEU A 118 -3.44 13.33 7.83
N GLU A 119 -4.30 13.55 8.83
CA GLU A 119 -4.84 14.87 9.18
C GLU A 119 -3.98 15.63 10.19
N ASP A 120 -3.15 14.93 10.97
CA ASP A 120 -2.16 15.50 11.92
C ASP A 120 -1.11 16.39 11.24
#